data_AF-A0A7W4I9D8-F1
#
_entry.id   AF-A0A7W4I9D8-F1
#
_cell.length_a   1.000
_cell.length_b   1.000
_cell.length_c   1.000
_cell.angle_alpha   90.00
_cell.angle_beta   90.00
_cell.angle_gamma   90.00
#
_symmetry.space_group_name_H-M   'P 1'
#
loop_
_entity.id
_entity.type
_entity.pdbx_description
1 polymer ?
#
loop_
_entity_poly.entity_id
_entity_poly.type
_entity_poly.pdbx_seq_one_letter_code
_entity_poly.pdbx_strand_id
1 'polypeptide(L)'
;MPTIDPVTYVVADAHTARLLRHEGHALHTTRHIAPTGHFAATIAETLNHGATDGTISRFVLAAPAHLLHEIQAGLADIARDKLILALPKELAQLPDHELIAHFDIPATGWP
;
A
#
# COMPACT_ATOMS: atom_id res chain seq x y z
N MET A 1 -23.42 7.95 -9.45
CA MET A 1 -22.75 6.65 -9.16
C MET A 1 -21.62 6.99 -8.23
N PRO A 2 -21.45 6.35 -7.05
CA PRO A 2 -20.29 6.63 -6.23
C PRO A 2 -19.06 6.18 -7.02
N THR A 3 -18.29 7.15 -7.50
CA THR A 3 -16.99 6.89 -8.12
C THR A 3 -16.11 6.40 -6.98
N ILE A 4 -15.96 5.09 -6.85
CA ILE A 4 -15.06 4.52 -5.84
C ILE A 4 -13.65 5.00 -6.23
N ASP A 5 -13.04 5.81 -5.37
CA ASP A 5 -11.67 6.27 -5.57
C ASP A 5 -10.75 5.05 -5.74
N PRO A 6 -9.81 5.07 -6.71
CA PRO A 6 -8.91 3.96 -6.93
C PRO A 6 -8.03 3.74 -5.69
N VAL A 7 -8.12 2.53 -5.12
CA VAL A 7 -7.31 2.14 -3.96
C VAL A 7 -5.97 1.56 -4.41
N THR A 8 -4.90 2.12 -3.87
CA THR A 8 -3.54 1.59 -4.06
C THR A 8 -3.20 0.61 -2.94
N TYR A 9 -2.71 -0.58 -3.26
CA TYR A 9 -2.32 -1.59 -2.27
C TYR A 9 -0.80 -1.61 -2.18
N VAL A 10 -0.26 -1.41 -1.00
CA VAL A 10 1.19 -1.34 -0.78
C VAL A 10 1.56 -2.55 0.05
N VAL A 11 2.33 -3.46 -0.51
CA VAL A 11 2.91 -4.58 0.24
C VAL A 11 4.39 -4.32 0.43
N ALA A 12 4.89 -4.41 1.64
CA ALA A 12 6.30 -4.24 1.97
C ALA A 12 6.77 -5.35 2.90
N ASP A 13 8.03 -5.72 2.75
CA ASP A 13 8.73 -6.75 3.52
C ASP A 13 10.19 -6.30 3.73
N ALA A 14 10.94 -7.01 4.57
CA ALA A 14 12.38 -6.77 4.74
C ALA A 14 13.17 -6.77 3.41
N HIS A 15 12.69 -7.47 2.38
CA HIS A 15 13.40 -7.60 1.11
C HIS A 15 12.87 -6.74 -0.03
N THR A 16 11.61 -6.27 0.02
CA THR A 16 10.98 -5.65 -1.16
C THR A 16 9.67 -4.96 -0.82
N ALA A 17 9.29 -3.94 -1.62
CA ALA A 17 7.98 -3.33 -1.56
C ALA A 17 7.40 -3.22 -2.96
N ARG A 18 6.10 -3.45 -3.06
CA ARG A 18 5.36 -3.40 -4.30
C ARG A 18 4.11 -2.57 -4.09
N LEU A 19 3.87 -1.67 -5.02
CA LEU A 19 2.61 -0.97 -5.13
C LEU A 19 1.78 -1.71 -6.16
N LEU A 20 0.64 -2.18 -5.74
CA LEU A 20 -0.33 -2.87 -6.56
C LEU A 20 -1.55 -2.00 -6.75
N ARG A 21 -2.17 -2.18 -7.91
CA ARG A 21 -3.47 -1.60 -8.21
C ARG A 21 -4.47 -2.73 -8.40
N HIS A 22 -5.69 -2.50 -7.92
CA HIS A 22 -6.80 -3.39 -8.20
C HIS A 22 -7.30 -3.13 -9.62
N GLU A 23 -7.11 -4.11 -10.50
CA GLU A 23 -7.53 -4.06 -11.90
C GLU A 23 -8.45 -5.27 -12.15
N GLY A 24 -9.75 -5.02 -12.32
CA GLY A 24 -10.73 -6.08 -12.52
C GLY A 24 -10.90 -6.98 -11.29
N HIS A 25 -10.37 -8.21 -11.37
CA HIS A 25 -10.48 -9.24 -10.32
C HIS A 25 -9.12 -9.63 -9.71
N ALA A 26 -8.06 -8.89 -10.02
CA ALA A 26 -6.72 -9.18 -9.53
C ALA A 26 -6.01 -7.91 -9.06
N LEU A 27 -5.04 -8.09 -8.18
CA LEU A 27 -4.05 -7.07 -7.91
C LEU A 27 -2.94 -7.20 -8.93
N HIS A 28 -2.47 -6.08 -9.46
CA HIS A 28 -1.34 -6.06 -10.37
C HIS A 28 -0.27 -5.14 -9.81
N THR A 29 0.95 -5.67 -9.65
CA THR A 29 2.10 -4.86 -9.28
C THR A 29 2.36 -3.82 -10.38
N THR A 30 2.19 -2.55 -10.01
CA THR A 30 2.44 -1.38 -10.88
C THR A 30 3.83 -0.81 -10.69
N ARG A 31 4.37 -0.94 -9.46
CA ARG A 31 5.70 -0.44 -9.11
C ARG A 31 6.36 -1.35 -8.11
N HIS A 32 7.66 -1.54 -8.30
CA HIS A 32 8.53 -2.28 -7.40
C HIS A 32 9.56 -1.31 -6.80
N ILE A 33 9.76 -1.38 -5.49
CA ILE A 33 10.74 -0.61 -4.72
C ILE A 33 11.73 -1.60 -4.10
N ALA A 34 13.01 -1.41 -4.42
CA ALA A 34 14.10 -2.21 -3.89
C ALA A 34 14.43 -1.84 -2.42
N PRO A 35 14.94 -2.79 -1.61
CA PRO A 35 15.34 -2.52 -0.24
C PRO A 35 16.55 -1.60 -0.22
N THR A 36 16.47 -0.52 0.54
CA THR A 36 17.55 0.47 0.73
C THR A 36 17.81 0.67 2.22
N GLY A 37 18.92 1.31 2.61
CA GLY A 37 19.23 1.59 4.03
C GLY A 37 18.12 2.33 4.79
N HIS A 38 17.28 3.11 4.10
CA HIS A 38 16.12 3.80 4.65
C HIS A 38 14.81 3.33 4.01
N PHE A 39 14.61 2.03 3.94
CA PHE A 39 13.51 1.44 3.19
C PHE A 39 12.12 1.94 3.59
N ALA A 40 11.85 2.00 4.90
CA ALA A 40 10.59 2.55 5.42
C ALA A 40 10.38 4.00 5.00
N ALA A 41 11.42 4.83 5.07
CA ALA A 41 11.37 6.23 4.66
C ALA A 41 11.12 6.38 3.16
N THR A 42 11.76 5.56 2.31
CA THR A 42 11.54 5.56 0.86
C THR A 42 10.09 5.23 0.50
N ILE A 43 9.50 4.24 1.19
CA ILE A 43 8.08 3.88 1.00
C ILE A 43 7.20 5.05 1.46
N ALA A 44 7.44 5.58 2.66
CA ALA A 44 6.68 6.70 3.19
C ALA A 44 6.75 7.93 2.28
N GLU A 45 7.94 8.28 1.77
CA GLU A 45 8.14 9.39 0.83
C GLU A 45 7.37 9.16 -0.48
N THR A 46 7.40 7.93 -1.01
CA THR A 46 6.64 7.58 -2.21
C THR A 46 5.13 7.78 -2.00
N LEU A 47 4.63 7.38 -0.83
CA LEU A 47 3.23 7.54 -0.46
C LEU A 47 2.88 9.02 -0.21
N ASN A 48 3.76 9.77 0.44
CA ASN A 48 3.62 11.20 0.68
C ASN A 48 3.55 11.98 -0.63
N HIS A 49 4.43 11.67 -1.58
CA HIS A 49 4.45 12.30 -2.88
C HIS A 49 3.18 11.96 -3.67
N GLY A 50 2.78 10.69 -3.72
CA GLY A 50 1.54 10.27 -4.40
C GLY A 50 0.28 10.86 -3.76
N ALA A 51 0.24 10.98 -2.44
CA ALA A 51 -0.84 11.61 -1.69
C ALA A 51 -0.94 13.11 -1.99
N THR A 52 0.20 13.80 -2.02
CA THR A 52 0.27 15.25 -2.27
C THR A 52 -0.07 15.61 -3.71
N ASP A 53 0.42 14.81 -4.66
CA ASP A 53 0.14 14.97 -6.10
C ASP A 53 -1.31 14.58 -6.48
N GLY A 54 -2.00 13.85 -5.59
CA GLY A 54 -3.36 13.34 -5.84
C GLY A 54 -3.41 12.04 -6.64
N THR A 55 -2.27 11.54 -7.12
CA THR A 55 -2.15 10.21 -7.74
C THR A 55 -2.65 9.09 -6.82
N ILE A 56 -2.35 9.19 -5.51
CA ILE A 56 -2.87 8.28 -4.49
C ILE A 56 -4.03 8.96 -3.79
N SER A 57 -5.24 8.52 -4.15
CA SER A 57 -6.45 8.98 -3.47
C SER A 57 -6.59 8.30 -2.12
N ARG A 58 -6.48 6.97 -2.09
CA ARG A 58 -6.47 6.16 -0.88
C ARG A 58 -5.57 4.94 -1.03
N PHE A 59 -5.06 4.41 0.07
CA PHE A 59 -4.20 3.23 0.01
C PHE A 59 -4.31 2.32 1.23
N VAL A 60 -3.99 1.04 1.02
CA VAL A 60 -3.84 0.02 2.05
C VAL A 60 -2.37 -0.35 2.17
N LEU A 61 -1.85 -0.47 3.38
CA LEU A 61 -0.47 -0.84 3.65
C LEU A 61 -0.43 -2.22 4.32
N ALA A 62 0.32 -3.16 3.77
CA ALA A 62 0.61 -4.45 4.37
C ALA A 62 2.12 -4.61 4.54
N ALA A 63 2.58 -4.65 5.78
CA ALA A 63 4.00 -4.77 6.11
C ALA A 63 4.17 -5.48 7.46
N PRO A 64 5.34 -6.09 7.76
CA PRO A 64 5.60 -6.61 9.11
C PRO A 64 5.55 -5.47 10.14
N ALA A 65 5.11 -5.76 11.36
CA ALA A 65 4.80 -4.75 12.39
C ALA A 65 5.92 -3.72 12.63
N HIS A 66 7.19 -4.15 12.62
CA HIS A 66 8.34 -3.27 12.76
C HIS A 66 8.43 -2.25 11.61
N LEU A 67 8.39 -2.75 10.37
CA LEU A 67 8.45 -1.91 9.17
C LEU A 67 7.23 -0.99 9.05
N LEU A 68 6.05 -1.50 9.42
CA LEU A 68 4.80 -0.75 9.40
C LEU A 68 4.89 0.47 10.33
N HIS A 69 5.41 0.29 11.54
CA HIS A 69 5.62 1.38 12.48
C HIS A 69 6.58 2.44 11.93
N GLU A 70 7.69 2.02 11.32
CA GLU A 70 8.66 2.93 10.71
C GLU A 70 8.06 3.72 9.52
N ILE A 71 7.31 3.05 8.64
CA ILE A 71 6.64 3.69 7.50
C ILE A 71 5.64 4.72 8.05
N GLN A 72 4.78 4.32 9.00
CA GLN A 72 3.80 5.21 9.59
C GLN A 72 4.42 6.42 10.28
N ALA A 73 5.58 6.26 10.92
CA ALA A 73 6.32 7.35 11.52
C ALA A 73 6.84 8.37 10.48
N GLY A 74 7.17 7.91 9.27
CA GLY A 74 7.59 8.77 8.15
C GLY A 74 6.46 9.31 7.27
N LEU A 75 5.21 8.84 7.44
CA LEU A 75 4.08 9.31 6.67
C LEU A 75 3.67 10.73 7.09
N ALA A 76 3.46 11.59 6.09
CA ALA A 76 2.93 12.93 6.27
C ALA A 76 1.43 12.88 6.61
N ASP A 77 0.91 13.94 7.24
CA ASP A 77 -0.49 14.04 7.68
C ASP A 77 -1.49 13.70 6.55
N ILE A 78 -1.26 14.25 5.36
CA ILE A 78 -2.08 14.00 4.15
C ILE A 78 -2.06 12.52 3.75
N ALA A 79 -0.91 11.87 3.81
CA ALA A 79 -0.81 10.45 3.44
C ALA A 79 -1.43 9.55 4.53
N ARG A 80 -1.32 9.93 5.79
CA ARG A 80 -1.98 9.21 6.91
C ARG A 80 -3.49 9.29 6.82
N ASP A 81 -4.04 10.44 6.41
CA ASP A 81 -5.48 10.60 6.17
C ASP A 81 -5.99 9.68 5.05
N LYS A 82 -5.16 9.43 4.03
CA LYS A 82 -5.46 8.55 2.90
C LYS A 82 -5.24 7.06 3.18
N LEU A 83 -4.63 6.72 4.32
CA LEU A 83 -4.40 5.33 4.72
C LEU A 83 -5.73 4.73 5.18
N ILE A 84 -6.28 3.82 4.37
CA ILE A 84 -7.54 3.12 4.68
C ILE A 84 -7.31 2.08 5.77
N LEU A 85 -6.25 1.28 5.61
CA LEU A 85 -5.97 0.14 6.46
C LEU A 85 -4.48 -0.18 6.47
N ALA A 86 -3.98 -0.55 7.65
CA ALA A 86 -2.63 -1.06 7.86
C ALA A 86 -2.69 -2.49 8.41
N LEU A 87 -2.13 -3.44 7.66
CA LEU A 87 -2.10 -4.86 7.98
C LEU A 87 -0.67 -5.26 8.37
N PRO A 88 -0.45 -5.73 9.61
CA PRO A 88 0.85 -6.23 10.05
C PRO A 88 1.14 -7.63 9.46
N LYS A 89 1.20 -7.75 8.12
CA LYS A 89 1.37 -9.01 7.39
C LYS A 89 2.44 -8.87 6.30
N GLU A 90 3.23 -9.93 6.14
CA GLU A 90 4.28 -10.03 5.11
C GLU A 90 3.67 -10.59 3.82
N LEU A 91 3.10 -9.71 3.00
CA LEU A 91 2.48 -10.10 1.73
C LEU A 91 3.39 -9.85 0.52
N ALA A 92 4.51 -9.15 0.68
CA ALA A 92 5.34 -8.75 -0.46
C ALA A 92 6.03 -9.93 -1.17
N GLN A 93 6.16 -11.09 -0.50
CA GLN A 93 6.69 -12.33 -1.07
C GLN A 93 5.61 -13.16 -1.79
N LEU A 94 4.33 -12.87 -1.57
CA LEU A 94 3.23 -13.62 -2.19
C LEU A 94 3.02 -13.21 -3.64
N PRO A 95 2.57 -14.12 -4.50
CA PRO A 95 2.24 -13.80 -5.88
C PRO A 95 0.96 -12.94 -5.96
N ASP A 96 0.85 -12.12 -7.01
CA ASP A 96 -0.20 -11.10 -7.11
C ASP A 96 -1.64 -11.65 -7.01
N HIS A 97 -1.85 -12.88 -7.48
CA HIS A 97 -3.15 -13.55 -7.46
C HIS A 97 -3.59 -14.02 -6.06
N GLU A 98 -2.66 -14.24 -5.12
CA GLU A 98 -3.00 -14.60 -3.73
C GLU A 98 -3.21 -13.38 -2.85
N LEU A 99 -2.57 -12.26 -3.19
CA LEU A 99 -2.68 -11.03 -2.43
C LEU A 99 -4.12 -10.60 -2.20
N ILE A 100 -4.95 -10.68 -3.24
CA ILE A 100 -6.35 -10.25 -3.18
C ILE A 100 -7.16 -11.05 -2.15
N ALA A 101 -6.80 -12.32 -1.89
CA ALA A 101 -7.43 -13.14 -0.87
C ALA A 101 -6.98 -12.78 0.56
N HIS A 102 -5.83 -12.10 0.70
CA HIS A 102 -5.31 -11.64 1.98
C HIS A 102 -5.73 -10.22 2.34
N PHE A 103 -6.09 -9.41 1.34
CA PHE A 103 -6.77 -8.15 1.55
C PHE A 103 -8.26 -8.44 1.71
N ASP A 104 -8.82 -8.13 2.88
CA ASP A 104 -10.26 -8.23 3.12
C ASP A 104 -10.96 -7.08 2.37
N ILE A 105 -10.96 -7.15 1.04
CA ILE A 105 -11.57 -6.13 0.19
C ILE A 105 -13.08 -6.35 0.25
N PRO A 106 -13.84 -5.41 0.85
CA PRO A 106 -15.29 -5.55 0.88
C PRO A 106 -15.85 -5.59 -0.55
N ALA A 107 -16.89 -6.40 -0.78
CA ALA A 107 -17.50 -6.59 -2.10
C ALA A 107 -18.00 -5.26 -2.74
N THR A 108 -18.22 -4.24 -1.92
CA THR A 108 -18.62 -2.89 -2.30
C THR A 108 -17.45 -1.95 -2.64
N GLY A 109 -16.20 -2.41 -2.53
CA GLY A 109 -15.02 -1.56 -2.47
C GLY A 109 -14.86 -0.88 -1.11
N TRP A 110 -13.64 -0.41 -0.82
CA TRP A 110 -13.37 0.34 0.40
C TRP A 110 -14.24 1.62 0.42
N PRO A 111 -14.92 1.92 1.55
CA PRO A 111 -15.78 3.10 1.68
C PRO A 111 -15.00 4.40 1.49
#